data_AF-A0A7J5V7M7-F1
#
_entry.id   AF-A0A7J5V7M7-F1
#
_cell.length_a   1.000
_cell.length_b   1.000
_cell.length_c   1.000
_cell.angle_alpha   90.00
_cell.angle_beta   90.00
_cell.angle_gamma   90.00
#
_symmetry.space_group_name_H-M   'P 1'
#
loop_
_entity.id
_entity.type
_entity.pdbx_description
1 polymer ?
#
loop_
_entity_poly.entity_id
_entity_poly.type
_entity_poly.pdbx_seq_one_letter_code
_entity_poly.pdbx_strand_id
1 'polypeptide(L)'
;METNRHSDLAAAVAVLTEHAREIIAGSFKNVDRIFSLTDKKKNSPEIAELAETFGMMSVKVEAREFALEQTINELREKKADLENLNRIRTQLASIFISVVLLITFYTFVLGFLNSGFITRYEFLNHYKVYVSRGLEVVTLLIVIWMIIVSGLPLRNFGVTLAGWKRSVFESVAVSAAVIGVLFGFKIAANTYYPGLFKETELVRLEYFGYTYIVYLVVAPMQEFITRGTVQSTLTRLFAGRYSGFLAILGHHFFSDPCMSMPRSTWPSLPC
;
A
#
# COMPACT_ATOMS: atom_id res chain seq x y z
N MET A 1 -36.99 -72.67 3.98
CA MET A 1 -36.84 -71.46 3.12
C MET A 1 -36.51 -70.21 3.94
N GLU A 2 -36.96 -70.08 5.19
CA GLU A 2 -36.62 -68.94 6.07
C GLU A 2 -35.13 -68.84 6.44
N THR A 3 -34.41 -69.95 6.59
CA THR A 3 -32.99 -69.95 6.99
C THR A 3 -32.05 -69.27 5.99
N ASN A 4 -32.33 -69.37 4.67
CA ASN A 4 -31.54 -68.67 3.64
C ASN A 4 -31.80 -67.16 3.62
N ARG A 5 -33.01 -66.72 3.96
CA ARG A 5 -33.37 -65.29 3.99
C ARG A 5 -32.65 -64.55 5.13
N HIS A 6 -32.45 -65.22 6.26
CA HIS A 6 -31.69 -64.67 7.39
C HIS A 6 -30.18 -64.58 7.13
N SER A 7 -29.58 -65.52 6.38
CA SER A 7 -28.15 -65.45 6.07
C SER A 7 -27.83 -64.35 5.07
N ASP A 8 -28.67 -64.15 4.04
CA ASP A 8 -28.49 -63.08 3.05
C ASP A 8 -28.69 -61.69 3.67
N LEU A 9 -29.64 -61.55 4.61
CA LEU A 9 -29.84 -60.32 5.37
C LEU A 9 -28.63 -60.00 6.27
N ALA A 10 -28.10 -61.01 6.97
CA ALA A 10 -26.92 -60.84 7.83
C ALA A 10 -25.68 -60.44 7.01
N ALA A 11 -25.49 -61.02 5.83
CA ALA A 11 -24.40 -60.67 4.92
C ALA A 11 -24.52 -59.23 4.39
N ALA A 12 -25.73 -58.80 3.98
CA ALA A 12 -25.97 -57.45 3.50
C ALA A 12 -25.77 -56.37 4.59
N VAL A 13 -26.24 -56.63 5.81
CA VAL A 13 -26.04 -55.72 6.96
C VAL A 13 -24.56 -55.64 7.35
N ALA A 14 -23.80 -56.74 7.26
CA ALA A 14 -22.37 -56.73 7.50
C ALA A 14 -21.63 -55.83 6.51
N VAL A 15 -21.96 -55.92 5.20
CA VAL A 15 -21.38 -55.06 4.16
C VAL A 15 -21.72 -53.59 4.39
N LEU A 16 -22.98 -53.27 4.72
CA LEU A 16 -23.40 -51.89 5.03
C LEU A 16 -22.70 -51.34 6.29
N THR A 17 -22.49 -52.17 7.31
CA THR A 17 -21.81 -51.79 8.55
C THR A 17 -20.33 -51.51 8.31
N GLU A 18 -19.68 -52.34 7.50
CA GLU A 18 -18.28 -52.13 7.12
C GLU A 18 -18.12 -50.84 6.32
N HIS A 19 -19.04 -50.58 5.39
CA HIS A 19 -19.00 -49.35 4.61
C HIS A 19 -19.32 -48.10 5.42
N ALA A 20 -20.23 -48.17 6.40
CA ALA A 20 -20.48 -47.09 7.34
C ALA A 20 -19.22 -46.74 8.14
N ARG A 21 -18.42 -47.73 8.54
CA ARG A 21 -17.12 -47.50 9.19
C ARG A 21 -16.11 -46.84 8.25
N GLU A 22 -16.08 -47.25 6.98
CA GLU A 22 -15.20 -46.64 5.98
C GLU A 22 -15.56 -45.16 5.72
N ILE A 23 -16.85 -44.83 5.63
CA ILE A 23 -17.34 -43.45 5.50
C ILE A 23 -16.97 -42.61 6.73
N ILE A 24 -17.12 -43.15 7.94
CA ILE A 24 -16.71 -42.47 9.19
C ILE A 24 -15.19 -42.23 9.23
N ALA A 25 -14.41 -43.11 8.60
CA ALA A 25 -12.96 -42.97 8.47
C ALA A 25 -12.51 -42.08 7.29
N GLY A 26 -13.43 -41.54 6.49
CA GLY A 26 -13.13 -40.72 5.31
C GLY A 26 -12.59 -41.51 4.11
N SER A 27 -12.82 -42.83 4.05
CA SER A 27 -12.33 -43.70 2.96
C SER A 27 -13.48 -44.16 2.06
N PHE A 28 -13.56 -43.62 0.85
CA PHE A 28 -14.62 -43.93 -0.13
C PHE A 28 -14.18 -44.95 -1.19
N LYS A 29 -13.26 -45.88 -0.89
CA LYS A 29 -12.64 -46.75 -1.92
C LYS A 29 -13.51 -47.94 -2.36
N ASN A 30 -14.50 -48.34 -1.58
CA ASN A 30 -15.26 -49.58 -1.80
C ASN A 30 -16.74 -49.36 -2.15
N VAL A 31 -17.12 -48.17 -2.65
CA VAL A 31 -18.54 -47.82 -2.87
C VAL A 31 -19.22 -48.74 -3.88
N ASP A 32 -18.46 -49.33 -4.80
CA ASP A 32 -18.95 -50.30 -5.78
C ASP A 32 -19.61 -51.53 -5.12
N ARG A 33 -19.17 -51.92 -3.92
CA ARG A 33 -19.77 -53.04 -3.17
C ARG A 33 -21.18 -52.70 -2.67
N ILE A 34 -21.44 -51.46 -2.25
CA ILE A 34 -22.80 -51.02 -1.91
C ILE A 34 -23.67 -50.95 -3.17
N PHE A 35 -23.15 -50.43 -4.27
CA PHE A 35 -23.89 -50.37 -5.53
C PHE A 35 -24.18 -51.76 -6.12
N SER A 36 -23.39 -52.78 -5.79
CA SER A 36 -23.73 -54.16 -6.16
C SER A 36 -24.95 -54.71 -5.41
N LEU A 37 -25.25 -54.15 -4.22
CA LEU A 37 -26.39 -54.56 -3.39
C LEU A 37 -27.70 -53.86 -3.79
N THR A 38 -27.65 -52.78 -4.57
CA THR A 38 -28.85 -52.06 -5.05
C THR A 38 -29.59 -52.77 -6.18
N ASP A 39 -29.03 -53.84 -6.75
CA ASP A 39 -29.66 -54.58 -7.84
C ASP A 39 -30.91 -55.35 -7.37
N LYS A 40 -32.08 -54.76 -7.64
CA LYS A 40 -33.43 -55.27 -7.29
C LYS A 40 -33.75 -56.63 -7.91
N LYS A 41 -32.93 -57.12 -8.85
CA LYS A 41 -33.07 -58.46 -9.45
C LYS A 41 -32.36 -59.56 -8.66
N LYS A 42 -31.36 -59.22 -7.84
CA LYS A 42 -30.54 -60.19 -7.07
C LYS A 42 -30.83 -60.16 -5.58
N ASN A 43 -31.23 -59.01 -5.04
CA ASN A 43 -31.45 -58.83 -3.60
C ASN A 43 -32.92 -58.55 -3.28
N SER A 44 -33.30 -58.82 -2.03
CA SER A 44 -34.63 -58.45 -1.51
C SER A 44 -34.87 -56.94 -1.71
N PRO A 45 -36.09 -56.51 -2.10
CA PRO A 45 -36.39 -55.10 -2.35
C PRO A 45 -36.03 -54.16 -1.18
N GLU A 46 -36.19 -54.62 0.07
CA GLU A 46 -35.84 -53.88 1.28
C GLU A 46 -34.32 -53.64 1.42
N ILE A 47 -33.49 -54.63 1.03
CA ILE A 47 -32.03 -54.55 1.07
C ILE A 47 -31.53 -53.61 -0.03
N ALA A 48 -32.14 -53.69 -1.21
CA ALA A 48 -31.79 -52.83 -2.34
C ALA A 48 -32.10 -51.36 -2.05
N GLU A 49 -33.25 -51.06 -1.42
CA GLU A 49 -33.63 -49.69 -1.02
C GLU A 49 -32.73 -49.12 0.09
N LEU A 50 -32.35 -49.95 1.06
CA LEU A 50 -31.40 -49.56 2.11
C LEU A 50 -30.01 -49.28 1.54
N ALA A 51 -29.51 -50.13 0.63
CA ALA A 51 -28.25 -49.93 -0.06
C ALA A 51 -28.28 -48.68 -0.95
N GLU A 52 -29.41 -48.38 -1.59
CA GLU A 52 -29.59 -47.19 -2.43
C GLU A 52 -29.51 -45.91 -1.58
N THR A 53 -30.16 -45.93 -0.41
CA THR A 53 -30.12 -44.81 0.54
C THR A 53 -28.72 -44.58 1.10
N PHE A 54 -28.00 -45.65 1.48
CA PHE A 54 -26.62 -45.58 1.94
C PHE A 54 -25.65 -45.10 0.86
N GLY A 55 -25.81 -45.59 -0.37
CA GLY A 55 -25.02 -45.14 -1.53
C GLY A 55 -25.19 -43.64 -1.79
N MET A 56 -26.43 -43.15 -1.75
CA MET A 56 -26.70 -41.72 -1.95
C MET A 56 -26.23 -40.85 -0.77
N MET A 57 -26.25 -41.36 0.46
CA MET A 57 -25.64 -40.69 1.61
C MET A 57 -24.12 -40.59 1.46
N SER A 58 -23.45 -41.66 1.05
CA SER A 58 -22.00 -41.68 0.81
C SER A 58 -21.56 -40.60 -0.17
N VAL A 59 -22.21 -40.53 -1.34
CA VAL A 59 -21.93 -39.50 -2.36
C VAL A 59 -22.15 -38.08 -1.83
N LYS A 60 -23.21 -37.85 -1.02
CA LYS A 60 -23.45 -36.53 -0.41
C LYS A 60 -22.39 -36.14 0.61
N VAL A 61 -21.87 -37.10 1.37
CA VAL A 61 -20.80 -36.87 2.34
C VAL A 61 -19.50 -36.53 1.62
N GLU A 62 -19.13 -37.33 0.61
CA GLU A 62 -17.95 -37.09 -0.22
C GLU A 62 -18.00 -35.71 -0.90
N ALA A 63 -19.14 -35.35 -1.49
CA ALA A 63 -19.33 -34.04 -2.11
C ALA A 63 -19.19 -32.87 -1.09
N ARG A 64 -19.62 -33.08 0.16
CA ARG A 64 -19.44 -32.09 1.22
C ARG A 64 -18.00 -31.98 1.67
N GLU A 65 -17.29 -33.10 1.83
CA GLU A 65 -15.87 -33.08 2.17
C GLU A 65 -15.06 -32.37 1.09
N PHE A 66 -15.30 -32.68 -0.19
CA PHE A 66 -14.64 -32.01 -1.30
C PHE A 66 -14.91 -30.50 -1.30
N ALA A 67 -16.16 -30.07 -1.11
CA ALA A 67 -16.50 -28.66 -1.02
C ALA A 67 -15.82 -27.96 0.18
N LEU A 68 -15.71 -28.68 1.31
CA LEU A 68 -15.04 -28.17 2.50
C LEU A 68 -13.53 -28.01 2.26
N GLU A 69 -12.89 -29.00 1.65
CA GLU A 69 -11.46 -28.96 1.28
C GLU A 69 -11.17 -27.81 0.31
N GLN A 70 -12.02 -27.63 -0.71
CA GLN A 70 -11.90 -26.50 -1.63
C GLN A 70 -12.00 -25.17 -0.88
N THR A 71 -12.98 -25.03 0.01
CA THR A 71 -13.15 -23.81 0.82
C THR A 71 -11.93 -23.55 1.71
N ILE A 72 -11.36 -24.60 2.34
CA ILE A 72 -10.15 -24.49 3.15
C ILE A 72 -8.96 -24.05 2.31
N ASN A 73 -8.82 -24.57 1.10
CA ASN A 73 -7.74 -24.20 0.18
C ASN A 73 -7.87 -22.74 -0.27
N GLU A 74 -9.07 -22.31 -0.68
CA GLU A 74 -9.34 -20.91 -1.03
C GLU A 74 -9.08 -19.95 0.14
N LEU A 75 -9.47 -20.34 1.36
CA LEU A 75 -9.19 -19.55 2.57
C LEU A 75 -7.69 -19.46 2.86
N ARG A 76 -6.94 -20.55 2.68
CA ARG A 76 -5.48 -20.57 2.86
C ARG A 76 -4.78 -19.70 1.84
N GLU A 77 -5.20 -19.75 0.58
CA GLU A 77 -4.67 -18.90 -0.49
C GLU A 77 -4.91 -17.42 -0.18
N LYS A 78 -6.16 -17.05 0.14
CA LYS A 78 -6.48 -15.66 0.49
C LYS A 78 -5.74 -15.17 1.74
N LYS A 79 -5.53 -16.04 2.73
CA LYS A 79 -4.75 -15.71 3.92
C LYS A 79 -3.29 -15.43 3.56
N ALA A 80 -2.68 -16.26 2.72
CA ALA A 80 -1.30 -16.06 2.27
C ALA A 80 -1.13 -14.75 1.49
N ASP A 81 -2.09 -14.41 0.63
CA ASP A 81 -2.12 -13.14 -0.10
C ASP A 81 -2.23 -11.94 0.86
N LEU A 82 -3.14 -12.02 1.83
CA LEU A 82 -3.31 -10.97 2.84
C LEU A 82 -2.05 -10.78 3.69
N GLU A 83 -1.38 -11.87 4.09
CA GLU A 83 -0.13 -11.81 4.86
C GLU A 83 1.01 -11.18 4.05
N ASN A 84 1.11 -11.52 2.75
CA ASN A 84 2.08 -10.89 1.84
C ASN A 84 1.82 -9.39 1.68
N LEU A 85 0.57 -9.01 1.45
CA LEU A 85 0.17 -7.60 1.37
C LEU A 85 0.46 -6.86 2.67
N ASN A 86 0.22 -7.49 3.82
CA ASN A 86 0.48 -6.89 5.12
C ASN A 86 1.98 -6.74 5.40
N ARG A 87 2.81 -7.74 5.07
CA ARG A 87 4.27 -7.63 5.16
C ARG A 87 4.82 -6.45 4.35
N ILE A 88 4.36 -6.30 3.12
CA ILE A 88 4.74 -5.18 2.25
C ILE A 88 4.31 -3.85 2.90
N ARG A 89 3.10 -3.78 3.48
CA ARG A 89 2.63 -2.57 4.19
C ARG A 89 3.50 -2.23 5.39
N THR A 90 3.86 -3.21 6.22
CA THR A 90 4.71 -2.99 7.40
C THR A 90 6.10 -2.51 7.03
N GLN A 91 6.70 -3.06 5.97
CA GLN A 91 8.00 -2.59 5.46
C GLN A 91 7.93 -1.14 4.98
N LEU A 92 6.88 -0.77 4.22
CA LEU A 92 6.65 0.61 3.78
C LEU A 92 6.44 1.57 4.96
N ALA A 93 5.66 1.16 5.96
CA ALA A 93 5.42 1.96 7.16
C ALA A 93 6.71 2.20 7.95
N SER A 94 7.58 1.19 8.05
CA SER A 94 8.90 1.33 8.70
C SER A 94 9.79 2.35 7.99
N ILE A 95 9.83 2.31 6.65
CA ILE A 95 10.55 3.30 5.82
C ILE A 95 9.97 4.69 6.06
N PHE A 96 8.64 4.83 6.02
CA PHE A 96 7.97 6.10 6.26
C PHE A 96 8.31 6.69 7.63
N ILE A 97 8.20 5.90 8.71
CA ILE A 97 8.56 6.33 10.07
C ILE A 97 10.03 6.76 10.12
N SER A 98 10.92 6.02 9.47
CA SER A 98 12.34 6.35 9.41
C SER A 98 12.62 7.67 8.68
N VAL A 99 11.94 7.93 7.55
CA VAL A 99 12.02 9.22 6.85
C VAL A 99 11.50 10.35 7.73
N VAL A 100 10.34 10.18 8.35
CA VAL A 100 9.73 11.21 9.19
C VAL A 100 10.61 11.53 10.39
N LEU A 101 11.16 10.51 11.07
CA LEU A 101 12.11 10.70 12.17
C LEU A 101 13.38 11.40 11.70
N LEU A 102 13.92 11.05 10.54
CA LEU A 102 15.09 11.69 9.97
C LEU A 102 14.83 13.18 9.64
N ILE A 103 13.69 13.50 9.03
CA ILE A 103 13.29 14.90 8.74
C ILE A 103 13.04 15.67 10.04
N THR A 104 12.42 15.05 11.05
CA THR A 104 12.20 15.66 12.37
C THR A 104 13.53 15.92 13.07
N PHE A 105 14.47 14.99 12.98
CA PHE A 105 15.82 15.17 13.50
C PHE A 105 16.57 16.28 12.76
N TYR A 106 16.48 16.32 11.43
CA TYR A 106 17.04 17.38 10.60
C TYR A 106 16.51 18.77 11.00
N THR A 107 15.18 18.92 11.09
CA THR A 107 14.55 20.18 11.48
C THR A 107 14.88 20.59 12.91
N PHE A 108 15.01 19.62 13.82
CA PHE A 108 15.49 19.86 15.18
C PHE A 108 16.94 20.38 15.21
N VAL A 109 17.84 19.74 14.47
CA VAL A 109 19.25 20.17 14.37
C VAL A 109 19.34 21.56 13.74
N LEU A 110 18.54 21.84 12.70
CA LEU A 110 18.50 23.14 12.05
C LEU A 110 17.93 24.23 12.97
N GLY A 111 16.87 23.92 13.74
CA GLY A 111 16.33 24.80 14.77
C GLY A 111 17.32 25.08 15.89
N PHE A 112 18.10 24.07 16.30
CA PHE A 112 19.16 24.22 17.28
C PHE A 112 20.32 25.09 16.76
N LEU A 113 20.77 24.85 15.51
CA LEU A 113 21.76 25.67 14.81
C LEU A 113 21.29 27.12 14.62
N ASN A 114 19.99 27.32 14.46
CA ASN A 114 19.38 28.64 14.32
C ASN A 114 18.97 29.27 15.67
N SER A 115 19.20 28.58 16.79
CA SER A 115 18.84 29.11 18.10
C SER A 115 19.69 30.34 18.45
N GLY A 116 19.13 31.24 19.26
CA GLY A 116 19.85 32.43 19.75
C GLY A 116 21.12 32.09 20.56
N PHE A 117 21.26 30.85 21.01
CA PHE A 117 22.45 30.33 21.69
C PHE A 117 23.66 30.23 20.74
N ILE A 118 23.48 29.61 19.55
CA ILE A 118 24.55 29.45 18.56
C ILE A 118 24.85 30.76 17.85
N THR A 119 23.81 31.56 17.57
CA THR A 119 23.92 32.82 16.83
C THR A 119 24.70 33.90 17.58
N ARG A 120 24.90 33.73 18.90
CA ARG A 120 25.67 34.66 19.75
C ARG A 120 27.20 34.54 19.54
N TYR A 121 27.69 33.46 18.94
CA TYR A 121 29.13 33.25 18.69
C TYR A 121 29.47 33.56 17.22
N GLU A 122 30.27 34.60 16.97
CA GLU A 122 30.67 35.06 15.62
C GLU A 122 31.31 33.97 14.76
N PHE A 123 32.16 33.12 15.35
CA PHE A 123 32.80 32.00 14.67
C PHE A 123 31.78 31.00 14.13
N LEU A 124 30.78 30.61 14.94
CA LEU A 124 29.76 29.64 14.54
C LEU A 124 28.84 30.17 13.44
N ASN A 125 28.67 31.48 13.33
CA ASN A 125 27.82 32.10 12.32
C ASN A 125 28.37 31.92 10.89
N HIS A 126 29.70 31.95 10.72
CA HIS A 126 30.32 31.69 9.41
C HIS A 126 30.16 30.23 8.97
N TYR A 127 30.29 29.28 9.91
CA TYR A 127 30.13 27.85 9.61
C TYR A 127 28.67 27.40 9.49
N LYS A 128 27.71 28.14 10.04
CA LYS A 128 26.28 27.81 10.02
C LYS A 128 25.75 27.51 8.62
N VAL A 129 26.13 28.31 7.62
CA VAL A 129 25.69 28.12 6.22
C VAL A 129 26.23 26.80 5.66
N TYR A 130 27.53 26.53 5.87
CA TYR A 130 28.15 25.29 5.41
C TYR A 130 27.62 24.05 6.13
N VAL A 131 27.44 24.12 7.45
CA VAL A 131 26.90 23.02 8.26
C VAL A 131 25.46 22.70 7.90
N SER A 132 24.61 23.72 7.71
CA SER A 132 23.21 23.51 7.31
C SER A 132 23.10 22.86 5.92
N ARG A 133 23.94 23.27 4.96
CA ARG A 133 23.95 22.70 3.61
C ARG A 133 24.55 21.30 3.58
N GLY A 134 25.60 21.05 4.37
CA GLY A 134 26.17 19.71 4.53
C GLY A 134 25.16 18.74 5.15
N LEU A 135 24.41 19.18 6.15
CA LEU A 135 23.35 18.38 6.78
C LEU A 135 22.25 18.04 5.78
N GLU A 136 21.83 18.99 4.94
CA GLU A 136 20.84 18.78 3.87
C GLU A 136 21.29 17.67 2.90
N VAL A 137 22.54 17.73 2.41
CA VAL A 137 23.10 16.72 1.50
C VAL A 137 23.23 15.36 2.17
N VAL A 138 23.70 15.30 3.42
CA VAL A 138 23.83 14.04 4.17
C VAL A 138 22.46 13.39 4.40
N THR A 139 21.47 14.16 4.83
CA THR A 139 20.09 13.67 4.99
C THR A 139 19.54 13.13 3.67
N LEU A 140 19.80 13.82 2.56
CA LEU A 140 19.38 13.38 1.23
C LEU A 140 20.03 12.06 0.82
N LEU A 141 21.33 11.91 1.06
CA LEU A 141 22.07 10.67 0.79
C LEU A 141 21.57 9.51 1.66
N ILE A 142 21.28 9.75 2.93
CA ILE A 142 20.70 8.73 3.84
C ILE A 142 19.35 8.26 3.32
N VAL A 143 18.49 9.19 2.87
CA VAL A 143 17.19 8.85 2.30
C VAL A 143 17.32 8.02 1.03
N ILE A 144 18.19 8.43 0.09
CA ILE A 144 18.47 7.67 -1.14
C ILE A 144 18.96 6.26 -0.79
N TRP A 145 19.94 6.18 0.10
CA TRP A 145 20.50 4.90 0.53
C TRP A 145 19.45 3.99 1.16
N MET A 146 18.60 4.54 2.03
CA MET A 146 17.51 3.79 2.66
C MET A 146 16.50 3.28 1.62
N ILE A 147 16.17 4.08 0.59
CA ILE A 147 15.29 3.65 -0.51
C ILE A 147 15.91 2.49 -1.30
N ILE A 148 17.21 2.57 -1.62
CA ILE A 148 17.92 1.53 -2.38
C ILE A 148 18.03 0.23 -1.57
N VAL A 149 18.39 0.33 -0.28
CA VAL A 149 18.51 -0.83 0.63
C VAL A 149 17.17 -1.51 0.88
N SER A 150 16.06 -0.77 0.78
CA SER A 150 14.72 -1.30 1.04
C SER A 150 14.24 -2.34 0.02
N GLY A 151 14.90 -2.47 -1.14
CA GLY A 151 14.70 -3.59 -2.09
C GLY A 151 13.28 -3.71 -2.69
N LEU A 152 12.40 -2.74 -2.45
CA LEU A 152 11.03 -2.74 -2.93
C LEU A 152 10.99 -2.34 -4.42
N PRO A 153 10.28 -3.07 -5.29
CA PRO A 153 10.22 -2.71 -6.70
C PRO A 153 9.58 -1.34 -6.87
N LEU A 154 10.25 -0.43 -7.61
CA LEU A 154 9.84 0.96 -7.89
C LEU A 154 8.39 1.09 -8.39
N ARG A 155 7.87 0.03 -9.00
CA ARG A 155 6.48 -0.09 -9.44
C ARG A 155 5.46 -0.08 -8.29
N ASN A 156 5.83 -0.59 -7.11
CA ASN A 156 4.99 -0.57 -5.90
C ASN A 156 4.94 0.82 -5.24
N PHE A 157 5.89 1.70 -5.57
CA PHE A 157 5.90 3.11 -5.18
C PHE A 157 5.14 4.02 -6.16
N GLY A 158 4.44 3.44 -7.15
CA GLY A 158 3.64 4.21 -8.10
C GLY A 158 4.44 4.85 -9.24
N VAL A 159 5.74 4.53 -9.38
CA VAL A 159 6.54 4.98 -10.53
C VAL A 159 6.19 4.11 -11.73
N THR A 160 5.13 4.48 -12.42
CA THR A 160 4.83 3.97 -13.74
C THR A 160 5.41 4.91 -14.78
N LEU A 161 6.46 4.48 -15.48
CA LEU A 161 7.02 5.20 -16.63
C LEU A 161 6.06 5.21 -17.85
N ALA A 162 4.94 4.49 -17.77
CA ALA A 162 3.92 4.47 -18.81
C ALA A 162 3.22 5.83 -18.92
N GLY A 163 3.29 6.46 -20.09
CA GLY A 163 2.64 7.74 -20.36
C GLY A 163 3.34 8.98 -19.78
N TRP A 164 4.58 8.85 -19.28
CA TRP A 164 5.30 9.95 -18.64
C TRP A 164 5.41 11.21 -19.51
N LYS A 165 5.63 11.06 -20.82
CA LYS A 165 5.70 12.19 -21.77
C LYS A 165 4.43 13.03 -21.79
N ARG A 166 3.26 12.37 -21.78
CA ARG A 166 1.96 13.04 -21.80
C ARG A 166 1.68 13.73 -20.47
N SER A 167 1.95 13.04 -19.36
CA SER A 167 1.77 13.59 -18.01
C SER A 167 2.67 14.80 -17.75
N VAL A 168 3.94 14.73 -18.14
CA VAL A 168 4.88 15.86 -18.04
C VAL A 168 4.45 17.01 -18.94
N PHE A 169 3.98 16.74 -20.16
CA PHE A 169 3.51 17.80 -21.04
C PHE A 169 2.26 18.50 -20.49
N GLU A 170 1.28 17.75 -19.98
CA GLU A 170 0.07 18.29 -19.36
C GLU A 170 0.42 19.13 -18.11
N SER A 171 1.32 18.65 -17.25
CA SER A 171 1.73 19.39 -16.05
C SER A 171 2.52 20.67 -16.38
N VAL A 172 3.41 20.62 -17.37
CA VAL A 172 4.16 21.79 -17.85
C VAL A 172 3.22 22.79 -18.52
N ALA A 173 2.28 22.33 -19.33
CA ALA A 173 1.31 23.21 -20.00
C ALA A 173 0.41 23.94 -18.98
N VAL A 174 -0.11 23.22 -17.98
CA VAL A 174 -0.90 23.82 -16.89
C VAL A 174 -0.05 24.80 -16.07
N SER A 175 1.19 24.42 -15.73
CA SER A 175 2.09 25.30 -14.97
C SER A 175 2.42 26.57 -15.77
N ALA A 176 2.70 26.45 -17.06
CA ALA A 176 2.95 27.60 -17.94
C ALA A 176 1.72 28.51 -18.06
N ALA A 177 0.53 27.94 -18.14
CA ALA A 177 -0.72 28.70 -18.15
C ALA A 177 -0.90 29.49 -16.84
N VAL A 178 -0.69 28.86 -15.68
CA VAL A 178 -0.79 29.52 -14.37
C VAL A 178 0.27 30.62 -14.24
N ILE A 179 1.52 30.35 -14.62
CA ILE A 179 2.60 31.36 -14.63
C ILE A 179 2.21 32.54 -15.52
N GLY A 180 1.66 32.28 -16.71
CA GLY A 180 1.17 33.31 -17.62
C GLY A 180 0.06 34.16 -17.02
N VAL A 181 -0.91 33.54 -16.34
CA VAL A 181 -1.98 34.25 -15.62
C VAL A 181 -1.42 35.12 -14.49
N LEU A 182 -0.47 34.61 -13.70
CA LEU A 182 0.19 35.37 -12.63
C LEU A 182 1.00 36.54 -13.19
N PHE A 183 1.68 36.35 -14.32
CA PHE A 183 2.38 37.42 -15.04
C PHE A 183 1.42 38.50 -15.53
N GLY A 184 0.32 38.10 -16.17
CA GLY A 184 -0.72 39.02 -16.63
C GLY A 184 -1.36 39.78 -15.47
N PHE A 185 -1.64 39.09 -14.35
CA PHE A 185 -2.13 39.70 -13.12
C PHE A 185 -1.13 40.72 -12.56
N LYS A 186 0.17 40.37 -12.50
CA LYS A 186 1.22 41.28 -12.03
C LYS A 186 1.31 42.55 -12.90
N ILE A 187 1.22 42.41 -14.22
CA ILE A 187 1.23 43.54 -15.16
C ILE A 187 -0.01 44.42 -14.99
N ALA A 188 -1.20 43.82 -14.91
CA ALA A 188 -2.45 44.54 -14.71
C ALA A 188 -2.46 45.27 -13.36
N ALA A 189 -2.06 44.58 -12.28
CA ALA A 189 -1.96 45.17 -10.94
C ALA A 189 -1.00 46.36 -10.90
N ASN A 190 0.14 46.27 -11.60
CA ASN A 190 1.10 47.38 -11.68
C ASN A 190 0.61 48.56 -12.53
N THR A 191 -0.29 48.30 -13.50
CA THR A 191 -0.87 49.34 -14.37
C THR A 191 -2.02 50.09 -13.66
N TYR A 192 -2.87 49.36 -12.92
CA TYR A 192 -4.01 49.96 -12.22
C TYR A 192 -3.65 50.54 -10.83
N TYR A 193 -2.62 50.01 -10.17
CA TYR A 193 -2.16 50.47 -8.85
C TYR A 193 -0.64 50.66 -8.82
N PRO A 194 -0.12 51.76 -9.39
CA PRO A 194 1.31 52.05 -9.37
C PRO A 194 1.79 52.23 -7.92
N GLY A 195 2.54 51.24 -7.42
CA GLY A 195 3.05 51.20 -6.04
C GLY A 195 2.75 49.91 -5.26
N LEU A 196 1.91 49.01 -5.77
CA LEU A 196 1.60 47.74 -5.10
C LEU A 196 2.79 46.76 -5.09
N PHE A 197 3.65 46.82 -6.11
CA PHE A 197 4.89 46.06 -6.21
C PHE A 197 6.06 47.04 -6.34
N LYS A 198 6.92 47.10 -5.31
CA LYS A 198 8.10 48.01 -5.24
C LYS A 198 9.21 47.71 -6.26
N GLU A 199 9.13 46.57 -6.94
CA GLU A 199 10.20 46.00 -7.75
C GLU A 199 9.78 45.99 -9.22
N THR A 200 10.41 46.84 -10.04
CA THR A 200 10.12 47.03 -11.47
C THR A 200 10.64 45.93 -12.38
N GLU A 201 11.49 45.04 -11.87
CA GLU A 201 12.01 43.92 -12.66
C GLU A 201 11.06 42.72 -12.64
N LEU A 202 10.60 42.33 -13.82
CA LEU A 202 9.66 41.22 -14.01
C LEU A 202 10.33 39.86 -13.75
N VAL A 203 11.63 39.73 -14.03
CA VAL A 203 12.43 38.52 -13.82
C VAL A 203 13.83 38.91 -13.34
N ARG A 204 14.20 38.51 -12.12
CA ARG A 204 15.59 38.63 -11.64
C ARG A 204 16.33 37.32 -11.86
N LEU A 205 17.21 37.29 -12.85
CA LEU A 205 18.12 36.16 -13.08
C LEU A 205 19.24 36.05 -12.03
N GLU A 206 19.34 36.99 -11.09
CA GLU A 206 20.34 36.97 -10.01
C GLU A 206 20.15 35.79 -9.04
N TYR A 207 18.95 35.19 -8.99
CA TYR A 207 18.66 33.99 -8.20
C TYR A 207 19.02 32.67 -8.91
N PHE A 208 19.51 32.72 -10.15
CA PHE A 208 19.94 31.55 -10.93
C PHE A 208 21.32 31.07 -10.47
N GLY A 209 21.42 30.64 -9.21
CA GLY A 209 22.65 30.16 -8.58
C GLY A 209 22.66 28.66 -8.28
N TYR A 210 23.68 28.23 -7.54
CA TYR A 210 23.86 26.83 -7.09
C TYR A 210 22.63 26.27 -6.34
N THR A 211 21.87 27.13 -5.66
CA THR A 211 20.61 26.76 -4.97
C THR A 211 19.58 26.16 -5.93
N TYR A 212 19.46 26.68 -7.16
CA TYR A 212 18.51 26.17 -8.15
C TYR A 212 18.87 24.76 -8.64
N ILE A 213 20.18 24.48 -8.78
CA ILE A 213 20.68 23.16 -9.20
C ILE A 213 20.36 22.11 -8.13
N VAL A 214 20.57 22.46 -6.86
CA VAL A 214 20.22 21.58 -5.73
C VAL A 214 18.70 21.36 -5.70
N TYR A 215 17.89 22.41 -5.84
CA TYR A 215 16.43 22.30 -5.89
C TYR A 215 15.92 21.42 -7.03
N LEU A 216 16.57 21.46 -8.19
CA LEU A 216 16.19 20.65 -9.36
C LEU A 216 16.33 19.14 -9.07
N VAL A 217 17.25 18.75 -8.18
CA VAL A 217 17.43 17.36 -7.74
C VAL A 217 16.55 17.03 -6.53
N VAL A 218 16.45 17.96 -5.58
CA VAL A 218 15.71 17.78 -4.33
C VAL A 218 14.20 17.68 -4.58
N ALA A 219 13.62 18.55 -5.42
CA ALA A 219 12.18 18.61 -5.61
C ALA A 219 11.57 17.33 -6.21
N PRO A 220 12.13 16.72 -7.28
CA PRO A 220 11.64 15.43 -7.78
C PRO A 220 11.76 14.31 -6.74
N MET A 221 12.83 14.33 -5.93
CA MET A 221 13.03 13.32 -4.89
C MET A 221 12.03 13.49 -3.76
N GLN A 222 11.78 14.72 -3.32
CA GLN A 222 10.76 15.04 -2.32
C GLN A 222 9.38 14.62 -2.82
N GLU A 223 8.98 15.05 -4.03
CA GLU A 223 7.70 14.66 -4.62
C GLU A 223 7.56 13.13 -4.73
N PHE A 224 8.63 12.42 -5.08
CA PHE A 224 8.64 10.95 -5.11
C PHE A 224 8.41 10.34 -3.73
N ILE A 225 9.06 10.85 -2.69
CA ILE A 225 8.87 10.35 -1.32
C ILE A 225 7.45 10.66 -0.83
N THR A 226 6.98 11.89 -1.03
CA THR A 226 5.68 12.36 -0.55
C THR A 226 4.53 11.68 -1.30
N ARG A 227 4.58 11.59 -2.62
CA ARG A 227 3.53 10.92 -3.41
C ARG A 227 3.68 9.40 -3.47
N GLY A 228 4.91 8.90 -3.56
CA GLY A 228 5.18 7.48 -3.70
C GLY A 228 5.06 6.72 -2.38
N THR A 229 5.72 7.22 -1.32
CA THR A 229 5.78 6.51 -0.04
C THR A 229 4.71 6.99 0.93
N VAL A 230 4.57 8.30 1.14
CA VAL A 230 3.63 8.85 2.15
C VAL A 230 2.18 8.69 1.72
N GLN A 231 1.83 9.16 0.51
CA GLN A 231 0.46 9.08 0.00
C GLN A 231 0.00 7.64 -0.24
N SER A 232 0.87 6.76 -0.76
CA SER A 232 0.54 5.32 -0.94
C SER A 232 0.30 4.64 0.41
N THR A 233 1.09 4.96 1.44
CA THR A 233 0.90 4.43 2.80
C THR A 233 -0.40 4.95 3.41
N LEU A 234 -0.68 6.25 3.33
CA LEU A 234 -1.94 6.85 3.81
C LEU A 234 -3.16 6.26 3.11
N THR A 235 -3.11 6.08 1.79
CA THR A 235 -4.22 5.51 1.01
C THR A 235 -4.49 4.04 1.41
N ARG A 236 -3.45 3.29 1.79
CA ARG A 236 -3.59 1.90 2.27
C ARG A 236 -4.00 1.81 3.74
N LEU A 237 -3.64 2.80 4.56
CA LEU A 237 -3.99 2.91 5.97
C LEU A 237 -5.47 3.31 6.14
N PHE A 238 -5.94 4.27 5.34
CA PHE A 238 -7.34 4.67 5.32
C PHE A 238 -8.17 3.66 4.51
N ALA A 239 -8.75 2.68 5.19
CA ALA A 239 -9.74 1.78 4.59
C ALA A 239 -11.11 2.50 4.51
N GLY A 240 -11.38 3.22 3.42
CA GLY A 240 -12.65 3.91 3.24
C GLY A 240 -12.88 4.51 1.86
N ARG A 241 -14.14 4.81 1.54
CA ARG A 241 -14.61 5.35 0.24
C ARG A 241 -13.99 6.70 -0.15
N TYR A 242 -13.39 7.41 0.80
CA TYR A 242 -12.71 8.70 0.63
C TYR A 242 -11.19 8.62 0.84
N SER A 243 -10.59 7.42 0.84
CA SER A 243 -9.17 7.21 1.14
C SER A 243 -8.23 8.03 0.27
N GLY A 244 -8.55 8.19 -1.03
CA GLY A 244 -7.78 9.04 -1.95
C GLY A 244 -7.84 10.53 -1.61
N PHE A 245 -9.02 11.05 -1.24
CA PHE A 245 -9.19 12.45 -0.86
C PHE A 245 -8.52 12.77 0.48
N LEU A 246 -8.67 11.88 1.47
CA LEU A 246 -8.00 11.99 2.77
C LEU A 246 -6.47 11.88 2.66
N ALA A 247 -5.97 11.06 1.73
CA ALA A 247 -4.54 10.99 1.46
C ALA A 247 -3.99 12.30 0.83
N ILE A 248 -4.76 12.95 -0.06
CA ILE A 248 -4.40 14.26 -0.62
C ILE A 248 -4.40 15.34 0.48
N LEU A 249 -5.36 15.29 1.41
CA LEU A 249 -5.48 16.25 2.50
C LEU A 249 -4.37 16.05 3.56
N GLY A 250 -4.05 14.81 3.90
CA GLY A 250 -2.90 14.47 4.76
C GLY A 250 -1.56 14.78 4.11
N HIS A 251 -1.44 14.63 2.78
CA HIS A 251 -0.27 15.06 2.01
C HIS A 251 -0.04 16.57 2.13
N HIS A 252 -1.09 17.38 1.99
CA HIS A 252 -0.96 18.84 2.10
C HIS A 252 -0.44 19.27 3.49
N PHE A 253 -0.88 18.60 4.55
CA PHE A 253 -0.41 18.86 5.91
C PHE A 253 1.08 18.51 6.14
N PHE A 254 1.60 17.50 5.43
CA PHE A 254 3.01 17.09 5.55
C PHE A 254 3.95 17.93 4.67
N SER A 255 3.46 18.42 3.53
CA SER A 255 4.25 19.20 2.57
C SER A 255 4.47 20.65 3.01
N ASP A 256 3.67 21.18 3.94
CA ASP A 256 3.76 22.56 4.44
C ASP A 256 4.15 22.63 5.94
N PRO A 257 5.43 22.41 6.31
CA PRO A 257 5.88 22.64 7.69
C PRO A 257 5.78 24.11 8.13
N CYS A 258 5.63 25.05 7.19
CA CYS A 258 5.57 26.49 7.45
C CYS A 258 4.28 26.96 8.13
N MET A 259 3.21 26.15 8.18
CA MET A 259 1.93 26.58 8.76
C MET A 259 1.90 26.55 10.30
N SER A 260 2.98 26.11 10.95
CA SER A 260 3.07 25.97 12.42
C SER A 260 3.89 27.04 13.14
N MET A 261 4.57 27.96 12.42
CA MET A 261 5.39 28.99 13.07
C MET A 261 4.68 30.34 13.19
N PRO A 262 4.70 30.98 14.38
CA PRO A 262 4.13 32.30 14.59
C PRO A 262 4.85 33.34 13.71
N ARG A 263 4.05 34.28 13.19
CA ARG A 263 4.39 35.29 12.16
C ARG A 263 5.53 36.26 12.54
N SER A 264 6.15 36.12 13.71
CA SER A 264 7.16 37.03 14.26
C SER A 264 8.62 36.67 13.94
N THR A 265 8.89 35.53 13.30
CA THR A 265 10.26 35.04 13.03
C THR A 265 10.64 35.01 11.55
N TRP A 266 10.06 35.87 10.70
CA TRP A 266 10.41 35.98 9.29
C TRP A 266 11.48 37.07 9.04
N PRO A 267 12.79 36.80 9.16
CA PRO A 267 13.77 37.48 8.33
C PRO A 267 14.12 36.56 7.15
N SER A 268 13.70 37.00 5.96
CA SER A 268 14.38 36.77 4.68
C SER A 268 14.84 35.33 4.38
N LEU A 269 13.90 34.40 4.20
CA LEU A 269 14.11 33.23 3.36
C LEU A 269 13.05 33.26 2.25
N PRO A 270 13.43 33.14 0.97
CA PRO A 270 12.47 33.06 -0.11
C PRO A 270 11.77 31.70 0.00
N CYS A 271 10.46 31.74 0.25
CA CYS A 271 9.56 30.68 -0.21
C CYS A 271 9.65 30.58 -1.74
#